data_AF-A0A962SQ93-F1
#
_entry.id   AF-A0A962SQ93-F1
#
_cell.length_a   1.000
_cell.length_b   1.000
_cell.length_c   1.000
_cell.angle_alpha   90.00
_cell.angle_beta   90.00
_cell.angle_gamma   90.00
#
_symmetry.space_group_name_H-M   'P 1'
#
loop_
_entity.id
_entity.type
_entity.pdbx_description
1 polymer ?
#
loop_
_entity_poly.entity_id
_entity_poly.type
_entity_poly.pdbx_seq_one_letter_code
_entity_poly.pdbx_strand_id
1 'polypeptide(L)'
;FEAVLDMLADGRLNVEPLISHRFTLDQTEAAYEVVGGSEPSMGILLEYPSPDEKADEELRERTVVLATPHPRPLSRGERGEAPAIGFVGSGNYATAVLIPAFKAAGARFRSVASSAGVSGVHAGKKFGFEETTTDTARLFADDGVDALVVTTRHDSHARFVLQALEAGKPVFVEKPLCLTL
;
A
#
# COMPACT_ATOMS: atom_id res chain seq x y z
N PHE A 1 -8.99 -21.65 15.58
CA PHE A 1 -7.61 -21.63 15.02
C PHE A 1 -6.60 -22.00 16.08
N GLU A 2 -6.65 -21.42 17.29
CA GLU A 2 -5.73 -21.72 18.41
C GLU A 2 -5.59 -23.23 18.71
N ALA A 3 -6.69 -23.96 18.92
CA ALA A 3 -6.63 -25.41 19.16
C ALA A 3 -5.95 -26.24 18.05
N VAL A 4 -5.96 -25.77 16.79
CA VAL A 4 -5.24 -26.44 15.69
C VAL A 4 -3.74 -26.17 15.79
N LEU A 5 -3.35 -24.94 16.12
CA LEU A 5 -1.95 -24.58 16.35
C LEU A 5 -1.37 -25.33 17.55
N ASP A 6 -2.14 -25.47 18.63
CA ASP A 6 -1.73 -26.25 19.81
C ASP A 6 -1.52 -27.73 19.47
N MET A 7 -2.42 -28.32 18.67
CA MET A 7 -2.26 -29.71 18.22
C MET A 7 -1.05 -29.90 17.29
N LEU A 8 -0.70 -28.89 16.48
CA LEU A 8 0.53 -28.91 15.67
C LEU A 8 1.77 -28.82 16.59
N ALA A 9 1.76 -27.88 17.55
CA ALA A 9 2.86 -27.67 18.49
C ALA A 9 3.12 -28.90 19.38
N ASP A 10 2.06 -29.56 19.85
CA ASP A 10 2.12 -30.78 20.65
C ASP A 10 2.36 -32.05 19.81
N GLY A 11 2.48 -31.93 18.49
CA GLY A 11 2.68 -33.05 17.56
C GLY A 11 1.47 -33.99 17.41
N ARG A 12 0.31 -33.62 17.95
CA ARG A 12 -0.95 -34.37 17.85
C ARG A 12 -1.57 -34.31 16.47
N LEU A 13 -1.19 -33.29 15.69
CA LEU A 13 -1.52 -33.14 14.29
C LEU A 13 -0.20 -33.06 13.51
N ASN A 14 0.08 -34.06 12.66
CA ASN A 14 1.23 -34.04 11.78
C ASN A 14 0.80 -33.69 10.35
N VAL A 15 1.17 -32.50 9.88
CA VAL A 15 0.89 -32.03 8.52
C VAL A 15 2.06 -32.19 7.57
N GLU A 16 3.23 -32.64 8.05
CA GLU A 16 4.43 -32.80 7.23
C GLU A 16 4.20 -33.70 6.00
N PRO A 17 3.46 -34.84 6.09
CA PRO A 17 3.15 -35.65 4.91
C PRO A 17 2.28 -34.96 3.86
N LEU A 18 1.59 -33.87 4.22
CA LEU A 18 0.77 -33.09 3.31
C LEU A 18 1.56 -32.02 2.57
N ILE A 19 2.75 -31.64 3.07
CA ILE A 19 3.60 -30.62 2.45
C ILE A 19 4.38 -31.27 1.31
N SER A 20 3.93 -31.06 0.08
CA SER A 20 4.56 -31.59 -1.12
C SER A 20 5.59 -30.63 -1.73
N HIS A 21 5.42 -29.31 -1.54
CA HIS A 21 6.35 -28.29 -2.03
C HIS A 21 6.60 -27.19 -1.00
N ARG A 22 7.80 -26.62 -1.07
CA ARG A 22 8.22 -25.43 -0.32
C ARG A 22 8.82 -24.44 -1.32
N PHE A 23 8.39 -23.19 -1.23
CA PHE A 23 8.91 -22.10 -2.04
C PHE A 23 9.20 -20.91 -1.14
N THR A 24 10.32 -20.24 -1.37
CA THR A 24 10.55 -18.91 -0.78
C THR A 24 9.60 -17.88 -1.41
N LEU A 25 9.38 -16.75 -0.74
CA LEU A 25 8.53 -15.68 -1.29
C LEU A 25 8.99 -15.19 -2.67
N ASP A 26 10.29 -15.17 -2.96
CA ASP A 26 10.82 -14.76 -4.27
C ASP A 26 10.47 -15.76 -5.39
N GLN A 27 10.09 -16.99 -5.03
CA GLN A 27 9.68 -18.05 -5.95
C GLN A 27 8.15 -18.17 -6.08
N THR A 28 7.41 -17.14 -5.67
CA THR A 28 5.94 -17.16 -5.70
C THR A 28 5.39 -17.49 -7.09
N GLU A 29 5.99 -16.98 -8.17
CA GLU A 29 5.54 -17.28 -9.54
C GLU A 29 5.57 -18.79 -9.84
N ALA A 30 6.67 -19.47 -9.52
CA ALA A 30 6.79 -20.92 -9.68
C ALA A 30 5.80 -21.68 -8.79
N ALA A 31 5.55 -21.21 -7.56
CA ALA A 31 4.55 -21.80 -6.68
C ALA A 31 3.14 -21.75 -7.31
N TYR A 32 2.78 -20.64 -7.97
CA TYR A 32 1.49 -20.50 -8.65
C TYR A 32 1.37 -21.37 -9.89
N GLU A 33 2.46 -21.68 -10.61
CA GLU A 33 2.42 -22.65 -11.71
C GLU A 33 2.03 -24.05 -11.21
N VAL A 34 2.57 -24.47 -10.06
CA VAL A 34 2.23 -25.75 -9.43
C VAL A 34 0.77 -25.77 -8.97
N VAL A 35 0.27 -24.68 -8.40
CA VAL A 35 -1.17 -24.52 -8.11
C VAL A 35 -2.01 -24.61 -9.39
N GLY A 36 -1.51 -24.06 -10.49
CA GLY A 36 -2.11 -24.12 -11.82
C GLY A 36 -2.09 -25.51 -12.47
N GLY A 37 -1.46 -26.49 -11.84
CA GLY A 37 -1.41 -27.88 -12.30
C GLY A 37 -0.21 -28.21 -13.18
N SER A 38 0.88 -27.43 -13.13
CA SER A 38 2.14 -27.82 -13.79
C SER A 38 2.68 -29.15 -13.22
N GLU A 39 2.43 -29.42 -11.94
CA GLU A 39 2.85 -30.63 -11.23
C GLU A 39 1.80 -31.09 -10.20
N PRO A 40 1.71 -32.40 -9.88
CA PRO A 40 0.84 -32.88 -8.80
C PRO A 40 1.27 -32.29 -7.45
N SER A 41 0.33 -31.69 -6.72
CA SER A 41 0.60 -31.11 -5.39
C SER A 41 -0.51 -31.43 -4.39
N MET A 42 -0.13 -31.58 -3.12
CA MET A 42 -1.06 -31.81 -2.01
C MET A 42 -1.06 -30.67 -1.00
N GLY A 43 0.10 -30.05 -0.79
CA GLY A 43 0.26 -28.89 0.07
C GLY A 43 1.51 -28.10 -0.34
N ILE A 44 1.34 -26.79 -0.47
CA ILE A 44 2.40 -25.89 -0.89
C ILE A 44 2.61 -24.90 0.25
N LEU A 45 3.84 -24.84 0.77
CA LEU A 45 4.21 -23.92 1.84
C LEU A 45 5.05 -22.78 1.28
N LEU A 46 4.67 -21.55 1.61
CA LEU A 46 5.49 -20.37 1.36
C LEU A 46 6.36 -20.10 2.58
N GLU A 47 7.67 -20.09 2.36
CA GLU A 47 8.68 -19.84 3.38
C GLU A 47 8.96 -18.34 3.46
N TYR A 48 8.75 -17.82 4.67
CA TYR A 48 9.07 -16.45 5.01
C TYR A 48 10.50 -16.39 5.54
N PRO A 49 11.25 -15.32 5.23
CA PRO A 49 12.60 -15.12 5.75
C PRO A 49 12.59 -15.10 7.28
N SER A 50 13.57 -15.77 7.87
CA SER A 50 13.81 -15.79 9.30
C SER A 50 14.38 -14.45 9.80
N PRO A 51 14.29 -14.14 11.11
CA PRO A 51 14.91 -12.95 11.70
C PRO A 51 16.43 -12.85 11.49
N ASP A 52 17.10 -13.98 11.23
CA ASP A 52 18.53 -14.03 10.93
C ASP A 52 18.84 -13.65 9.47
N GLU A 53 17.88 -13.82 8.56
CA GLU A 53 18.00 -13.49 7.14
C GLU A 53 17.57 -12.06 6.83
N LYS A 54 16.55 -11.57 7.53
CA LYS A 54 16.05 -10.19 7.40
C LYS A 54 15.68 -9.61 8.75
N ALA A 55 16.07 -8.35 8.96
CA ALA A 55 15.71 -7.63 10.16
C ALA A 55 14.18 -7.46 10.26
N ASP A 56 13.63 -7.54 11.48
CA ASP A 56 12.19 -7.35 11.74
C ASP A 56 11.68 -5.98 11.27
N GLU A 57 12.53 -4.95 11.29
CA GLU A 57 12.21 -3.62 10.75
C GLU A 57 11.94 -3.67 9.23
N GLU A 58 12.77 -4.40 8.48
CA GLU A 58 12.61 -4.56 7.03
C GLU A 58 11.29 -5.32 6.71
N LEU A 59 10.99 -6.36 7.47
CA LEU A 59 9.76 -7.16 7.28
C LEU A 59 8.48 -6.39 7.61
N ARG A 60 8.59 -5.34 8.43
CA ARG A 60 7.46 -4.48 8.82
C ARG A 60 7.38 -3.21 8.00
N GLU A 61 8.22 -3.04 6.97
CA GLU A 61 8.10 -1.90 6.07
C GLU A 61 6.73 -1.87 5.39
N ARG A 62 6.07 -0.72 5.48
CA ARG A 62 4.72 -0.50 4.95
C ARG A 62 4.70 0.35 3.70
N THR A 63 5.87 0.77 3.22
CA THR A 63 6.05 1.65 2.07
C THR A 63 6.93 0.97 1.03
N VAL A 64 6.50 1.02 -0.22
CA VAL A 64 7.23 0.49 -1.37
C VAL A 64 7.57 1.65 -2.29
N VAL A 65 8.86 1.79 -2.61
CA VAL A 65 9.34 2.75 -3.61
C VAL A 65 9.08 2.18 -5.00
N LEU A 66 8.41 2.96 -5.85
CA LEU A 66 8.00 2.55 -7.20
C LEU A 66 8.82 3.26 -8.29
N ALA A 67 9.28 4.47 -8.03
CA ALA A 67 10.14 5.24 -8.91
C ALA A 67 11.12 6.10 -8.10
N THR A 68 12.19 6.56 -8.75
CA THR A 68 13.18 7.43 -8.10
C THR A 68 12.51 8.71 -7.59
N PRO A 69 12.63 9.02 -6.28
CA PRO A 69 12.08 10.25 -5.71
C PRO A 69 12.59 11.48 -6.44
N HIS A 70 11.72 12.46 -6.70
CA HIS A 70 12.18 13.75 -7.19
C HIS A 70 12.91 14.50 -6.05
N PRO A 71 14.10 15.07 -6.32
CA PRO A 71 15.00 15.58 -5.27
C PRO A 71 14.56 16.88 -4.58
N ARG A 72 13.31 17.35 -4.72
CA ARG A 72 12.88 18.61 -4.10
C ARG A 72 11.41 18.63 -3.63
N PRO A 73 11.13 18.94 -2.35
CA PRO A 73 9.85 19.51 -1.97
C PRO A 73 9.74 20.92 -2.56
N LEU A 74 8.57 21.31 -3.04
CA LEU A 74 8.38 22.67 -3.55
C LEU A 74 8.63 23.66 -2.42
N SER A 75 9.47 24.67 -2.66
CA SER A 75 9.46 25.83 -1.78
C SER A 75 8.10 26.51 -2.01
N ARG A 76 7.24 26.58 -0.97
CA ARG A 76 5.95 27.28 -1.02
C ARG A 76 6.11 28.65 -1.70
N GLY A 77 5.70 28.78 -2.96
CA GLY A 77 5.74 30.05 -3.70
C GLY A 77 6.70 30.13 -4.90
N GLU A 78 7.47 29.08 -5.22
CA GLU A 78 8.22 29.03 -6.50
C GLU A 78 7.22 28.80 -7.65
N ARG A 79 6.82 29.91 -8.30
CA ARG A 79 5.92 29.90 -9.46
C ARG A 79 6.61 29.15 -10.61
N GLY A 80 6.23 27.91 -10.87
CA GLY A 80 6.66 27.20 -12.07
C GLY A 80 6.65 25.67 -12.00
N GLU A 81 6.74 25.09 -10.80
CA GLU A 81 6.74 23.63 -10.64
C GLU A 81 5.39 23.08 -10.18
N ALA A 82 5.08 21.87 -10.64
CA ALA A 82 3.81 21.19 -10.37
C ALA A 82 3.73 20.70 -8.91
N PRO A 83 2.60 20.92 -8.22
CA PRO A 83 2.42 20.47 -6.83
C PRO A 83 2.52 18.96 -6.71
N ALA A 84 3.19 18.51 -5.66
CA ALA A 84 3.36 17.12 -5.29
C ALA A 84 2.17 16.66 -4.43
N ILE A 85 1.39 15.73 -4.98
CA ILE A 85 0.12 15.31 -4.38
C ILE A 85 0.25 13.93 -3.76
N GLY A 86 -0.27 13.80 -2.54
CA GLY A 86 -0.49 12.54 -1.86
C GLY A 86 -1.95 12.11 -1.95
N PHE A 87 -2.21 10.83 -2.24
CA PHE A 87 -3.57 10.28 -2.25
C PHE A 87 -3.80 9.39 -1.04
N VAL A 88 -4.88 9.64 -0.30
CA VAL A 88 -5.41 8.71 0.70
C VAL A 88 -6.58 7.98 0.05
N GLY A 89 -6.36 6.74 -0.33
CA GLY A 89 -7.29 5.91 -1.09
C GLY A 89 -6.88 5.77 -2.56
N SER A 90 -6.96 4.53 -3.05
CA SER A 90 -6.72 4.14 -4.45
C SER A 90 -7.89 3.32 -5.00
N GLY A 91 -9.10 3.59 -4.51
CA GLY A 91 -10.30 2.87 -4.91
C GLY A 91 -10.70 3.11 -6.37
N ASN A 92 -11.76 2.43 -6.81
CA ASN A 92 -12.24 2.50 -8.20
C ASN A 92 -12.51 3.94 -8.67
N TYR A 93 -13.16 4.76 -7.84
CA TYR A 93 -13.45 6.14 -8.22
C TYR A 93 -12.18 7.00 -8.32
N ALA A 94 -11.26 6.85 -7.37
CA ALA A 94 -9.97 7.54 -7.39
C ALA A 94 -9.20 7.22 -8.67
N THR A 95 -9.09 5.93 -9.02
CA THR A 95 -8.32 5.47 -10.19
C THR A 95 -9.02 5.73 -11.52
N ALA A 96 -10.35 5.71 -11.57
CA ALA A 96 -11.09 5.95 -12.80
C ALA A 96 -11.27 7.45 -13.12
N VAL A 97 -11.29 8.32 -12.12
CA VAL A 97 -11.70 9.73 -12.29
C VAL A 97 -10.67 10.70 -11.72
N LEU A 98 -10.43 10.67 -10.40
CA LEU A 98 -9.68 11.73 -9.73
C LEU A 98 -8.19 11.72 -10.08
N ILE A 99 -7.52 10.57 -10.00
CA ILE A 99 -6.10 10.46 -10.32
C ILE A 99 -5.84 10.90 -11.78
N PRO A 100 -6.60 10.42 -12.80
CA PRO A 100 -6.50 10.96 -14.16
C PRO A 100 -6.71 12.48 -14.26
N ALA A 101 -7.71 13.03 -13.55
CA ALA A 101 -8.00 14.46 -13.58
C ALA A 101 -6.86 15.30 -12.99
N PHE A 102 -6.31 14.91 -11.83
CA PHE A 102 -5.14 15.56 -11.23
C PHE A 102 -3.91 15.47 -12.14
N LYS A 103 -3.72 14.32 -12.82
CA LYS A 103 -2.65 14.14 -13.80
C LYS A 103 -2.80 15.11 -14.98
N ALA A 104 -4.01 15.22 -15.52
CA ALA A 104 -4.32 16.14 -16.61
C ALA A 104 -4.16 17.63 -16.20
N ALA A 105 -4.38 17.94 -14.91
CA ALA A 105 -4.09 19.24 -14.33
C ALA A 105 -2.58 19.49 -14.08
N GLY A 106 -1.72 18.52 -14.39
CA GLY A 106 -0.28 18.63 -14.30
C GLY A 106 0.31 18.31 -12.93
N ALA A 107 -0.44 17.71 -12.00
CA ALA A 107 0.08 17.35 -10.69
C ALA A 107 1.19 16.30 -10.75
N ARG A 108 2.18 16.42 -9.86
CA ARG A 108 3.15 15.37 -9.58
C ARG A 108 2.58 14.43 -8.52
N PHE A 109 2.80 13.13 -8.64
CA PHE A 109 2.27 12.15 -7.69
C PHE A 109 3.38 11.62 -6.78
N ARG A 110 3.36 12.06 -5.53
CA ARG A 110 4.37 11.69 -4.54
C ARG A 110 4.10 10.30 -3.96
N SER A 111 2.94 10.12 -3.33
CA SER A 111 2.66 8.89 -2.61
C SER A 111 1.16 8.57 -2.61
N VAL A 112 0.83 7.28 -2.69
CA VAL A 112 -0.56 6.80 -2.57
C VAL A 112 -0.66 5.84 -1.39
N ALA A 113 -1.56 6.14 -0.47
CA ALA A 113 -1.86 5.29 0.67
C ALA A 113 -3.12 4.46 0.40
N SER A 114 -3.05 3.15 0.63
CA SER A 114 -4.18 2.23 0.49
C SER A 114 -4.21 1.20 1.61
N SER A 115 -5.40 0.73 1.99
CA SER A 115 -5.54 -0.26 3.07
C SER A 115 -5.07 -1.66 2.67
N ALA A 116 -5.13 -2.00 1.38
CA ALA A 116 -4.70 -3.28 0.82
C ALA A 116 -3.56 -2.99 -0.15
N GLY A 117 -2.30 -3.17 0.28
CA GLY A 117 -1.11 -2.68 -0.43
C GLY A 117 -1.07 -2.94 -1.94
N VAL A 118 -1.68 -4.04 -2.40
CA VAL A 118 -1.83 -4.40 -3.83
C VAL A 118 -2.49 -3.29 -4.66
N SER A 119 -3.58 -2.69 -4.19
CA SER A 119 -4.28 -1.64 -4.95
C SER A 119 -3.45 -0.36 -5.03
N GLY A 120 -2.71 -0.04 -3.96
CA GLY A 120 -1.72 1.02 -3.93
C GLY A 120 -0.60 0.82 -4.95
N VAL A 121 0.00 -0.37 -5.00
CA VAL A 121 1.04 -0.73 -5.99
C VAL A 121 0.51 -0.62 -7.42
N HIS A 122 -0.70 -1.14 -7.68
CA HIS A 122 -1.30 -1.08 -9.01
C HIS A 122 -1.55 0.37 -9.45
N ALA A 123 -2.19 1.19 -8.61
CA ALA A 123 -2.42 2.60 -8.89
C ALA A 123 -1.09 3.36 -9.05
N GLY A 124 -0.12 3.08 -8.17
CA GLY A 124 1.18 3.72 -8.17
C GLY A 124 1.93 3.51 -9.49
N LYS A 125 2.05 2.25 -9.92
CA LYS A 125 2.69 1.91 -11.21
C LYS A 125 1.92 2.48 -12.41
N LYS A 126 0.58 2.39 -12.40
CA LYS A 126 -0.27 2.84 -13.51
C LYS A 126 -0.22 4.35 -13.74
N PHE A 127 -0.22 5.13 -12.65
CA PHE A 127 -0.36 6.59 -12.74
C PHE A 127 0.96 7.34 -12.56
N GLY A 128 2.00 6.68 -12.05
CA GLY A 128 3.34 7.24 -11.87
C GLY A 128 3.53 7.87 -10.50
N PHE A 129 3.07 7.23 -9.43
CA PHE A 129 3.43 7.62 -8.07
C PHE A 129 4.87 7.19 -7.77
N GLU A 130 5.59 8.00 -7.00
CA GLU A 130 6.97 7.69 -6.59
C GLU A 130 7.01 6.56 -5.55
N GLU A 131 6.04 6.51 -4.65
CA GLU A 131 5.88 5.44 -3.66
C GLU A 131 4.40 5.10 -3.40
N THR A 132 4.19 3.96 -2.76
CA THR A 132 2.90 3.55 -2.22
C THR A 132 3.08 3.09 -0.79
N THR A 133 2.10 3.34 0.08
CA THR A 133 2.16 2.93 1.47
C THR A 133 0.84 2.36 1.98
N THR A 134 0.90 1.59 3.06
CA THR A 134 -0.27 1.24 3.88
C THR A 134 -0.33 2.06 5.16
N ASP A 135 0.65 2.95 5.39
CA ASP A 135 0.71 3.84 6.54
C ASP A 135 0.38 5.28 6.13
N THR A 136 -0.85 5.69 6.43
CA THR A 136 -1.32 7.05 6.16
C THR A 136 -0.63 8.10 7.03
N ALA A 137 -0.13 7.74 8.23
CA ALA A 137 0.51 8.71 9.12
C ALA A 137 1.82 9.23 8.50
N ARG A 138 2.62 8.35 7.90
CA ARG A 138 3.79 8.73 7.11
C ARG A 138 3.44 9.69 5.97
N LEU A 139 2.33 9.44 5.27
CA LEU A 139 1.85 10.33 4.20
C LEU A 139 1.53 11.75 4.72
N PHE A 140 0.94 11.85 5.91
CA PHE A 140 0.65 13.14 6.56
C PHE A 140 1.92 13.86 7.02
N ALA A 141 2.95 13.13 7.43
CA ALA A 141 4.23 13.69 7.87
C ALA A 141 5.23 13.97 6.72
N ASP A 142 5.00 13.49 5.49
CA ASP A 142 5.95 13.66 4.38
C ASP A 142 5.99 15.11 3.87
N ASP A 143 7.07 15.85 4.18
CA ASP A 143 7.29 17.21 3.67
C ASP A 143 7.40 17.30 2.14
N GLY A 144 7.60 16.17 1.46
CA GLY A 144 7.54 16.05 0.00
C GLY A 144 6.13 16.06 -0.58
N VAL A 145 5.08 16.13 0.25
CA VAL A 145 3.67 16.20 -0.15
C VAL A 145 3.10 17.60 0.13
N ASP A 146 2.83 18.34 -0.94
CA ASP A 146 2.30 19.72 -0.88
C ASP A 146 0.81 19.78 -0.55
N ALA A 147 0.04 18.77 -0.98
CA ALA A 147 -1.39 18.66 -0.71
C ALA A 147 -1.87 17.21 -0.75
N LEU A 148 -2.97 16.95 -0.07
CA LEU A 148 -3.56 15.63 0.08
C LEU A 148 -4.93 15.53 -0.57
N VAL A 149 -5.22 14.37 -1.17
CA VAL A 149 -6.51 14.06 -1.77
C VAL A 149 -7.10 12.85 -1.04
N VAL A 150 -8.20 13.06 -0.34
CA VAL A 150 -8.92 12.00 0.39
C VAL A 150 -10.03 11.43 -0.48
N THR A 151 -9.90 10.15 -0.82
CA THR A 151 -10.78 9.43 -1.76
C THR A 151 -11.18 8.05 -1.22
N THR A 152 -11.28 7.96 0.10
CA THR A 152 -11.58 6.71 0.83
C THR A 152 -13.08 6.43 0.85
N ARG A 153 -13.53 5.48 1.68
CA ARG A 153 -14.97 5.32 1.93
C ARG A 153 -15.44 6.51 2.79
N HIS A 154 -16.68 6.95 2.54
CA HIS A 154 -17.22 8.21 3.06
C HIS A 154 -17.20 8.31 4.60
N ASP A 155 -17.35 7.19 5.31
CA ASP A 155 -17.29 7.09 6.77
C ASP A 155 -15.92 7.48 7.35
N SER A 156 -14.86 7.36 6.55
CA SER A 156 -13.48 7.66 6.96
C SER A 156 -12.96 9.03 6.51
N HIS A 157 -13.71 9.78 5.70
CA HIS A 157 -13.29 11.08 5.17
C HIS A 157 -12.92 12.08 6.29
N ALA A 158 -13.84 12.29 7.23
CA ALA A 158 -13.65 13.25 8.32
C ALA A 158 -12.35 13.00 9.10
N ARG A 159 -12.07 11.74 9.46
CA ARG A 159 -10.84 11.36 10.16
C ARG A 159 -9.58 11.77 9.38
N PHE A 160 -9.52 11.44 8.10
CA PHE A 160 -8.33 11.73 7.29
C PHE A 160 -8.18 13.21 6.95
N VAL A 161 -9.30 13.92 6.76
CA VAL A 161 -9.28 15.38 6.58
C VAL A 161 -8.73 16.06 7.83
N LEU A 162 -9.20 15.68 9.03
CA LEU A 162 -8.70 16.25 10.29
C LEU A 162 -7.20 15.99 10.48
N GLN A 163 -6.75 14.75 10.29
CA GLN A 163 -5.33 14.40 10.40
C GLN A 163 -4.45 15.19 9.42
N ALA A 164 -4.92 15.41 8.20
CA ALA A 164 -4.19 16.18 7.20
C ALA A 164 -4.14 17.67 7.55
N LEU A 165 -5.24 18.24 8.05
CA LEU A 165 -5.30 19.63 8.51
C LEU A 165 -4.44 19.87 9.76
N GLU A 166 -4.44 18.94 10.71
CA GLU A 166 -3.55 18.96 11.89
C GLU A 166 -2.08 18.94 11.49
N ALA A 167 -1.74 18.20 10.41
CA ALA A 167 -0.41 18.21 9.81
C ALA A 167 -0.11 19.48 8.98
N GLY A 168 -1.03 20.45 8.92
CA GLY A 168 -0.84 21.71 8.20
C GLY A 168 -0.92 21.58 6.67
N LYS A 169 -1.44 20.46 6.16
CA LYS A 169 -1.51 20.18 4.73
C LYS A 169 -2.84 20.64 4.11
N PRO A 170 -2.81 21.31 2.94
CA PRO A 170 -4.00 21.53 2.13
C PRO A 170 -4.66 20.20 1.76
N VAL A 171 -6.00 20.16 1.81
CA VAL A 171 -6.77 18.94 1.58
C VAL A 171 -7.86 19.16 0.54
N PHE A 172 -7.91 18.27 -0.43
CA PHE A 172 -9.09 18.00 -1.25
C PHE A 172 -9.75 16.72 -0.71
N VAL A 173 -11.08 16.69 -0.67
CA VAL A 173 -11.83 15.51 -0.22
C VAL A 173 -13.02 15.26 -1.13
N GLU A 174 -13.22 13.98 -1.47
CA GLU A 174 -14.35 13.51 -2.25
C GLU A 174 -15.68 13.70 -1.48
N LYS A 175 -16.78 13.93 -2.18
CA LYS A 175 -18.10 14.15 -1.54
C LYS A 175 -18.73 12.82 -1.09
N PRO A 176 -19.45 12.77 0.04
CA PRO A 176 -19.64 13.83 1.03
C PRO A 176 -18.42 14.00 1.94
N LEU A 177 -18.26 15.18 2.53
CA LEU A 177 -17.17 15.48 3.49
C LEU A 177 -17.21 14.55 4.72
N CYS A 178 -18.41 14.30 5.25
CA CYS A 178 -18.68 13.47 6.40
C CYS A 178 -20.11 12.92 6.33
N LEU A 179 -20.39 11.87 7.10
CA LEU A 179 -21.73 11.28 7.19
C LEU A 179 -22.58 11.89 8.32
N THR A 180 -21.95 12.55 9.28
CA THR A 180 -22.58 13.17 10.46
C THR A 180 -21.88 14.50 10.78
N LEU A 181 -22.61 15.42 11.40
CA LEU A 181 -22.10 16.71 11.90
C LEU A 181 -21.31 16.56 13.19
#